data_AF-I7ZGM7-F1
#
_entry.id   AF-I7ZGM7-F1
#
_cell.length_a   1.000
_cell.length_b   1.000
_cell.length_c   1.000
_cell.angle_alpha   90.00
_cell.angle_beta   90.00
_cell.angle_gamma   90.00
#
_symmetry.space_group_name_H-M   'P 1'
#
loop_
_entity.id
_entity.type
_entity.pdbx_description
1 polymer ?
#
loop_
_entity_poly.entity_id
_entity_poly.type
_entity_poly.pdbx_seq_one_letter_code
_entity_poly.pdbx_strand_id
1 'polypeptide(L)'
;MPLSDALGERAEELPRRLRSGELTMDRADQVGELISELADDVPRYNFRRPAEAFKLGLASRGMIDLGIRSTIKTIRMAIRQTLPRLNPSSSNRLRITSMTFCRRAERRGQT
;
A
#
# COMPACT_ATOMS: atom_id res chain seq x y z
N MET A 1 -3.06 -4.18 21.97
CA MET A 1 -3.60 -2.86 21.60
C MET A 1 -4.35 -2.95 20.29
N PRO A 2 -5.40 -2.10 20.12
CA PRO A 2 -5.90 -1.67 18.81
C PRO A 2 -4.75 -1.12 17.95
N LEU A 3 -5.03 -0.60 16.75
CA LEU A 3 -4.06 0.19 15.99
C LEU A 3 -3.27 1.11 16.92
N SER A 4 -1.94 1.18 16.76
CA SER A 4 -1.10 2.06 17.58
C SER A 4 -1.70 3.46 17.65
N ASP A 5 -1.76 4.09 18.81
CA ASP A 5 -2.35 5.43 18.98
C ASP A 5 -1.73 6.44 17.99
N ALA A 6 -0.41 6.33 17.77
CA ALA A 6 0.31 7.11 16.78
C ALA A 6 -0.11 6.85 15.31
N LEU A 7 -0.53 5.61 14.99
CA LEU A 7 -1.04 5.26 13.67
C LEU A 7 -2.49 5.76 13.50
N GLY A 8 -3.29 5.74 14.56
CA GLY A 8 -4.62 6.34 14.62
C GLY A 8 -4.57 7.85 14.40
N GLU A 9 -3.73 8.56 15.15
CA GLU A 9 -3.52 10.00 15.01
C GLU A 9 -3.08 10.38 13.60
N ARG A 10 -2.14 9.62 13.00
CA ARG A 10 -1.72 9.82 11.61
C ARG A 10 -2.86 9.57 10.61
N ALA A 11 -3.71 8.59 10.87
CA ALA A 11 -4.85 8.26 10.02
C ALA A 11 -5.93 9.36 10.02
N GLU A 12 -6.08 10.09 11.13
CA GLU A 12 -7.00 11.22 11.23
C GLU A 12 -6.41 12.51 10.65
N GLU A 13 -5.12 12.75 10.90
CA GLU A 13 -4.45 13.99 10.57
C GLU A 13 -4.11 14.11 9.07
N LEU A 14 -3.68 13.03 8.42
CA LEU A 14 -3.24 13.07 7.03
C LEU A 14 -4.37 13.47 6.05
N PRO A 15 -5.60 12.91 6.13
CA PRO A 15 -6.73 13.35 5.31
C PRO A 15 -7.16 14.80 5.59
N ARG A 16 -7.05 15.26 6.84
CA ARG A 16 -7.35 16.65 7.22
C ARG A 16 -6.39 17.61 6.52
N ARG A 17 -5.09 17.34 6.60
CA ARG A 17 -4.03 18.14 5.97
C ARG A 17 -4.12 18.15 4.44
N LEU A 18 -4.45 17.00 3.82
CA LEU A 18 -4.72 16.92 2.38
C LEU A 18 -5.90 17.80 1.95
N ARG A 19 -7.03 17.75 2.67
CA ARG A 19 -8.22 18.56 2.35
C ARG A 19 -7.99 20.06 2.57
N SER A 20 -7.16 20.42 3.54
CA SER A 20 -6.79 21.80 3.81
C SER A 20 -5.80 22.41 2.81
N GLY A 21 -5.23 21.60 1.91
CA GLY A 21 -4.18 22.04 0.98
C GLY A 21 -2.81 22.26 1.62
N GLU A 22 -2.68 21.98 2.92
CA GLU A 22 -1.42 22.07 3.67
C GLU A 22 -0.39 21.02 3.23
N LEU A 23 -0.87 19.89 2.69
CA LEU A 23 -0.06 18.89 2.00
C LEU A 23 -0.22 19.01 0.49
N THR A 24 0.88 19.24 -0.22
CA THR A 24 0.94 19.15 -1.68
C THR A 24 1.00 17.68 -2.14
N MET A 25 0.41 17.38 -3.29
CA MET A 25 0.37 16.01 -3.85
C MET A 25 1.76 15.41 -4.20
N ASP A 26 2.84 16.18 -4.08
CA ASP A 26 4.22 15.67 -4.16
C ASP A 26 4.61 14.80 -2.96
N ARG A 27 3.75 14.71 -1.93
CA ARG A 27 3.90 13.77 -0.81
C ARG A 27 2.90 12.60 -0.84
N ALA A 28 2.41 12.23 -2.03
CA ALA A 28 1.58 11.05 -2.24
C ALA A 28 2.18 9.76 -1.61
N ASP A 29 3.51 9.70 -1.49
CA ASP A 29 4.22 8.62 -0.81
C ASP A 29 3.82 8.48 0.67
N GLN A 30 3.58 9.57 1.40
CA GLN A 30 3.18 9.52 2.82
C GLN A 30 1.78 8.93 3.00
N VAL A 31 0.90 9.16 2.03
CA VAL A 31 -0.45 8.57 1.99
C VAL A 31 -0.35 7.07 1.66
N GLY A 32 0.49 6.72 0.69
CA GLY A 32 0.75 5.34 0.34
C GLY A 32 1.38 4.53 1.48
N GLU A 33 2.31 5.13 2.22
CA GLU A 33 2.92 4.55 3.43
C GLU A 33 1.87 4.34 4.52
N LEU A 34 1.08 5.36 4.86
CA LEU A 34 0.04 5.23 5.87
C LEU A 34 -0.99 4.13 5.55
N ILE A 35 -1.49 4.08 4.31
CA ILE A 35 -2.44 3.04 3.90
C ILE A 35 -1.77 1.66 3.95
N SER A 36 -0.48 1.56 3.63
CA SER A 36 0.26 0.30 3.72
C SER A 36 0.44 -0.15 5.16
N GLU A 37 0.77 0.76 6.08
CA GLU A 37 0.86 0.48 7.52
C GLU A 37 -0.49 0.01 8.09
N LEU A 38 -1.59 0.70 7.75
CA LEU A 38 -2.95 0.31 8.14
C LEU A 38 -3.34 -1.07 7.56
N ALA A 39 -3.00 -1.33 6.30
CA ALA A 39 -3.28 -2.60 5.64
C ALA A 39 -2.50 -3.77 6.24
N ASP A 40 -1.34 -3.53 6.86
CA ASP A 40 -0.58 -4.55 7.56
C ASP A 40 -1.13 -4.79 8.99
N ASP A 41 -1.51 -3.73 9.70
CA ASP A 41 -1.83 -3.80 11.14
C ASP A 41 -3.30 -4.21 11.40
N VAL A 42 -4.25 -3.73 10.60
CA VAL A 42 -5.69 -4.07 10.73
C VAL A 42 -5.94 -5.58 10.60
N PRO A 43 -5.42 -6.29 9.57
CA PRO A 43 -5.71 -7.72 9.42
C PRO A 43 -4.97 -8.57 10.45
N ARG A 44 -3.79 -8.12 10.90
CA ARG A 44 -3.06 -8.78 11.97
C ARG A 44 -3.85 -8.77 13.27
N TYR A 45 -4.47 -7.64 13.60
CA TYR A 45 -5.31 -7.51 14.79
C TYR A 45 -6.62 -8.29 14.67
N ASN A 46 -7.31 -8.18 13.54
CA ASN A 46 -8.68 -8.69 13.42
C ASN A 46 -8.78 -10.16 12.97
N PHE A 47 -7.73 -10.71 12.37
CA PHE A 47 -7.76 -12.09 11.88
C PHE A 47 -6.65 -12.96 12.46
N ARG A 48 -5.39 -12.51 12.37
CA ARG A 48 -4.26 -13.35 12.79
C ARG A 48 -4.22 -13.56 14.31
N ARG A 49 -4.31 -12.50 15.12
CA ARG A 49 -4.33 -12.61 16.59
C ARG A 49 -5.51 -13.45 17.10
N PRO A 50 -6.75 -13.26 16.62
CA PRO A 50 -7.87 -14.14 16.96
C PRO A 50 -7.63 -15.59 16.54
N ALA A 51 -7.11 -15.85 15.34
CA ALA A 51 -6.79 -17.21 14.89
C ALA A 51 -5.74 -17.91 15.78
N GLU A 52 -4.80 -17.15 16.32
CA GLU A 52 -3.84 -17.61 17.32
C GLU A 52 -4.53 -17.90 18.66
N ALA A 53 -5.34 -16.96 19.16
CA ALA A 53 -6.06 -17.07 20.43
C ALA A 53 -7.10 -18.21 20.47
N PHE A 54 -7.84 -18.42 19.38
CA PHE A 54 -8.79 -19.52 19.22
C PHE A 54 -8.12 -20.87 18.91
N LYS A 55 -6.78 -20.92 18.92
CA LYS A 55 -6.01 -22.15 18.66
C LYS A 55 -6.38 -22.84 17.33
N LEU A 56 -6.70 -22.05 16.30
CA LEU A 56 -7.02 -22.61 14.98
C LEU A 56 -5.85 -23.48 14.47
N GLY A 57 -6.19 -24.56 13.76
CA GLY A 57 -5.19 -25.48 13.20
C GLY A 57 -4.25 -24.79 12.21
N LEU A 58 -3.08 -25.39 11.97
CA LEU A 58 -2.05 -24.88 11.06
C LEU A 58 -2.60 -24.54 9.66
N ALA A 59 -3.48 -25.38 9.11
CA ALA A 59 -4.08 -25.14 7.79
C ALA A 59 -4.93 -23.86 7.76
N SER A 60 -5.80 -23.66 8.76
CA SER A 60 -6.65 -22.47 8.86
C SER A 60 -5.83 -21.19 9.07
N ARG A 61 -4.81 -21.24 9.92
CA ARG A 61 -3.87 -20.12 10.10
C ARG A 61 -3.12 -19.80 8.81
N GLY A 62 -2.68 -20.82 8.07
CA GLY A 62 -2.03 -20.66 6.78
C GLY A 62 -2.92 -19.98 5.74
N MET A 63 -4.20 -20.32 5.67
CA MET A 63 -5.17 -19.66 4.79
C MET A 63 -5.39 -18.19 5.17
N ILE A 64 -5.48 -17.90 6.48
CA ILE A 64 -5.61 -16.52 6.98
C ILE A 64 -4.37 -15.70 6.61
N ASP A 65 -3.17 -16.21 6.87
CA ASP A 65 -1.92 -15.53 6.51
C ASP A 65 -1.77 -15.33 4.99
N LEU A 66 -2.22 -16.28 4.18
CA LEU A 66 -2.24 -16.15 2.73
C LEU A 66 -3.21 -15.04 2.28
N GLY A 67 -4.42 -15.04 2.83
CA GLY A 67 -5.43 -14.02 2.55
C GLY A 67 -4.95 -12.62 2.91
N ILE A 68 -4.39 -12.45 4.11
CA ILE A 68 -3.82 -11.18 4.58
C ILE A 68 -2.75 -10.68 3.61
N ARG A 69 -1.77 -11.53 3.25
CA ARG A 69 -0.70 -11.17 2.31
C ARG A 69 -1.22 -10.78 0.94
N SER A 70 -2.22 -11.50 0.42
CA SER A 70 -2.83 -11.21 -0.88
C SER A 70 -3.55 -9.86 -0.90
N THR A 71 -4.31 -9.57 0.16
CA THR A 71 -5.01 -8.29 0.33
C THR A 71 -4.04 -7.12 0.42
N ILE A 72 -3.01 -7.22 1.27
CA ILE A 72 -1.96 -6.20 1.41
C ILE A 72 -1.30 -5.92 0.05
N LYS A 73 -0.94 -6.98 -0.68
CA LYS A 73 -0.34 -6.86 -2.00
C LYS A 73 -1.25 -6.11 -2.98
N THR A 74 -2.53 -6.47 -3.00
CA THR A 74 -3.55 -5.82 -3.86
C THR A 74 -3.70 -4.33 -3.52
N ILE A 75 -3.77 -3.98 -2.24
CA ILE A 75 -3.85 -2.59 -1.78
C ILE A 75 -2.62 -1.80 -2.22
N ARG A 76 -1.40 -2.33 -2.00
CA ARG A 76 -0.16 -1.67 -2.45
C ARG A 76 -0.11 -1.49 -3.96
N MET A 77 -0.60 -2.47 -4.72
CA MET A 77 -0.70 -2.35 -6.18
C MET A 77 -1.70 -1.26 -6.60
N ALA A 78 -2.88 -1.21 -5.99
CA ALA A 78 -3.89 -0.20 -6.27
C ALA A 78 -3.37 1.22 -5.97
N ILE A 79 -2.69 1.41 -4.84
CA ILE A 79 -2.05 2.68 -4.45
C ILE A 79 -1.02 3.11 -5.52
N ARG A 80 -0.10 2.21 -5.89
CA ARG A 80 0.93 2.49 -6.91
C ARG A 80 0.36 2.85 -8.27
N GLN A 81 -0.78 2.29 -8.64
CA GLN A 81 -1.43 2.58 -9.93
C GLN A 81 -2.30 3.84 -9.90
N THR A 82 -2.93 4.13 -8.76
CA THR A 82 -3.93 5.19 -8.65
C THR A 82 -3.31 6.52 -8.27
N LEU A 83 -2.38 6.55 -7.32
CA LEU A 83 -1.77 7.81 -6.85
C LEU A 83 -1.10 8.62 -7.98
N PRO A 84 -0.31 8.02 -8.90
CA PRO A 84 0.32 8.78 -9.99
C PRO A 84 -0.67 9.32 -11.04
N ARG A 85 -1.89 8.79 -11.08
CA ARG A 85 -2.97 9.26 -11.98
C ARG A 85 -3.73 10.45 -11.40
N LEU A 86 -3.70 10.62 -10.07
CA LEU A 86 -4.35 11.72 -9.37
C LEU A 86 -3.47 12.99 -9.33
N ASN A 87 -2.15 12.86 -9.57
CA ASN A 87 -1.23 13.98 -9.70
C ASN A 87 -0.52 13.95 -11.08
N PRO A 88 -1.10 14.55 -12.14
CA PRO A 88 -0.51 14.53 -13.48
C PRO A 88 0.82 15.31 -13.58
N SER A 89 1.10 16.21 -12.64
CA SER A 89 2.29 17.07 -12.61
C SER A 89 3.58 16.32 -12.25
N SER A 90 3.49 15.29 -11.40
CA SER A 90 4.62 14.45 -10.97
C SER A 90 4.79 13.18 -11.82
N SER A 91 3.79 12.84 -12.64
CA SER A 91 3.81 11.71 -13.60
C SER A 91 4.90 11.83 -14.68
N ASN A 92 5.49 13.03 -14.85
CA ASN A 92 6.53 13.25 -15.86
C ASN A 92 7.89 12.61 -15.50
N ARG A 93 8.14 12.26 -14.23
CA ARG A 93 9.38 11.53 -13.83
C ARG A 93 9.29 10.02 -13.97
N LEU A 94 8.11 9.42 -13.76
CA LEU A 94 7.93 7.96 -13.86
C LEU A 94 7.76 7.45 -15.30
N ARG A 95 7.42 8.32 -16.25
CA ARG A 95 7.35 7.96 -17.68
C ARG A 95 8.73 7.70 -18.31
N ILE A 96 9.79 8.31 -17.78
CA ILE A 96 11.14 8.20 -18.37
C ILE A 96 11.77 6.83 -18.09
N THR A 97 11.48 6.21 -16.94
CA THR A 97 11.98 4.87 -16.58
C THR A 97 11.20 3.73 -17.24
N SER A 98 9.87 3.86 -17.42
CA SER A 98 9.10 2.84 -18.15
C SER A 98 9.38 2.82 -19.66
N MET A 99 9.67 3.97 -20.28
CA MET A 99 10.03 3.99 -21.71
C MET A 99 11.44 3.44 -21.98
N THR A 100 12.37 3.58 -21.04
CA THR A 100 13.70 2.95 -21.17
C THR A 100 13.66 1.44 -20.95
N PHE A 101 12.74 0.93 -20.14
CA PHE A 101 12.59 -0.52 -19.93
C PHE A 101 11.94 -1.22 -21.13
N CYS A 102 10.87 -0.66 -21.71
CA CYS A 102 10.25 -1.23 -22.92
C CYS A 102 11.20 -1.26 -24.12
N ARG A 103 11.97 -0.17 -24.35
CA ARG A 103 12.96 -0.14 -25.45
C ARG A 103 14.13 -1.11 -25.26
N ARG A 104 14.45 -1.51 -24.02
CA ARG A 104 15.54 -2.46 -23.74
C ARG A 104 15.10 -3.92 -23.89
N ALA A 105 13.81 -4.21 -23.65
CA ALA A 105 13.22 -5.53 -23.90
C ALA A 105 13.09 -5.81 -25.40
N GLU A 106 12.70 -4.82 -26.20
CA GLU A 106 12.60 -4.95 -27.67
C GLU A 106 13.97 -5.23 -28.33
N ARG A 107 15.06 -4.68 -27.80
CA ARG A 107 16.42 -4.92 -28.34
C ARG A 107 17.03 -6.28 -27.95
N ARG A 108 16.48 -6.99 -26.96
CA ARG A 108 16.97 -8.32 -26.53
C ARG A 108 16.18 -9.48 -27.13
N GLY A 109 15.09 -9.21 -27.85
CA GLY A 109 14.32 -10.21 -28.57
C GLY A 109 14.65 -10.31 -30.07
N GLN A 110 15.72 -9.67 -30.54
CA GLN A 110 16.14 -9.64 -31.96
C GLN A 110 17.55 -10.21 -32.20
N THR A 111 18.04 -11.09 -31.32
CA THR A 111 19.26 -11.90 -31.57
C THR A 111 18.94 -13.36 -31.37
#